data_AF-A0A956PDE2-F1
#
_entry.id   AF-A0A956PDE2-F1
#
_cell.length_a   1.000
_cell.length_b   1.000
_cell.length_c   1.000
_cell.angle_alpha   90.00
_cell.angle_beta   90.00
_cell.angle_gamma   90.00
#
_symmetry.space_group_name_H-M   'P 1'
#
loop_
_entity.id
_entity.type
_entity.pdbx_description
1 polymer ?
#
loop_
_entity_poly.entity_id
_entity_poly.type
_entity_poly.pdbx_seq_one_letter_code
_entity_poly.pdbx_strand_id
1 'polypeptide(L)'
;MDANRKKRNSQRGNSFSTCLLTCIVVFGGLGFYYFNYFQWRHFEAPTDGLTYVNDADAPQLNEFRKRTVSSVTDPLRQQIDKYKKVRGKTVVKGKKERQVYPEMEQDLIEIRNRLKEIMTEARLRRIPKKFKAKYEPCMYAMQDLFRSINEFEDSFEQETQGAKDKMYKDSLTKLKSAVKKNNETREFFTSEDWQY
;
A
#
# COMPACT_ATOMS: atom_id res chain seq x y z
N MET A 1 -2.52 -19.80 69.12
CA MET A 1 -3.13 -20.07 67.79
C MET A 1 -3.11 -18.75 67.03
N ASP A 2 -2.21 -18.51 66.06
CA ASP A 2 -2.38 -17.37 65.09
C ASP A 2 -1.31 -17.23 63.99
N ALA A 3 -0.39 -18.19 63.81
CA ALA A 3 0.65 -18.06 62.77
C ALA A 3 0.24 -18.58 61.38
N ASN A 4 -0.81 -19.41 61.28
CA ASN A 4 -1.14 -20.12 60.02
C ASN A 4 -2.15 -19.40 59.12
N ARG A 5 -2.71 -18.25 59.54
CA ARG A 5 -3.72 -17.53 58.74
C ARG A 5 -3.11 -16.50 57.76
N LYS A 6 -1.88 -16.03 58.02
CA LYS A 6 -1.22 -15.01 57.18
C LYS A 6 -0.55 -15.54 55.91
N LYS A 7 -0.21 -16.83 55.83
CA LYS A 7 0.45 -17.41 54.63
C LYS A 7 -0.47 -17.64 53.44
N ARG A 8 -1.80 -17.70 53.63
CA ARG A 8 -2.75 -17.99 52.52
C ARG A 8 -3.10 -16.80 51.63
N ASN A 9 -2.88 -15.56 52.08
CA ASN A 9 -3.26 -14.37 51.29
C ASN A 9 -2.14 -13.83 50.38
N SER A 10 -0.87 -14.14 50.65
CA SER A 10 0.26 -13.63 49.86
C SER A 10 0.49 -14.35 48.53
N GLN A 11 -0.06 -15.56 48.34
CA GLN A 11 0.12 -16.34 47.10
C GLN A 11 -0.92 -16.01 46.01
N ARG A 12 -2.01 -15.30 46.34
CA ARG A 12 -3.06 -14.94 45.37
C ARG A 12 -2.76 -13.69 44.55
N GLY A 13 -1.88 -12.80 45.02
CA GLY A 13 -1.55 -11.54 44.34
C GLY A 13 -0.57 -11.68 43.16
N ASN A 14 0.37 -12.62 43.24
CA ASN A 14 1.41 -12.77 42.20
C ASN A 14 0.91 -13.50 40.95
N SER A 15 0.00 -14.47 41.08
CA SER A 15 -0.49 -15.26 39.93
C SER A 15 -1.42 -14.46 39.01
N PHE A 16 -2.15 -13.47 39.54
CA PHE A 16 -3.04 -12.63 38.74
C PHE A 16 -2.24 -11.56 37.97
N SER A 17 -1.23 -10.98 38.61
CA SER A 17 -0.38 -9.96 38.00
C SER A 17 0.54 -10.53 36.92
N THR A 18 1.13 -11.72 37.12
CA THR A 18 1.88 -12.40 36.04
C THR A 18 0.98 -12.83 34.90
N CYS A 19 -0.21 -13.39 35.17
CA CYS A 19 -1.16 -13.75 34.10
C CYS A 19 -1.63 -12.53 33.30
N LEU A 20 -1.91 -11.40 33.96
CA LEU A 20 -2.27 -10.14 33.29
C LEU A 20 -1.11 -9.61 32.43
N LEU A 21 0.14 -9.69 32.91
CA LEU A 21 1.32 -9.28 32.16
C LEU A 21 1.55 -10.18 30.94
N THR A 22 1.39 -11.50 31.08
CA THR A 22 1.48 -12.45 29.96
C THR A 22 0.36 -12.19 28.96
N CYS A 23 -0.85 -11.88 29.41
CA CYS A 23 -1.94 -11.46 28.53
C CYS A 23 -1.63 -10.14 27.80
N ILE A 24 -1.05 -9.14 28.46
CA ILE A 24 -0.66 -7.88 27.80
C ILE A 24 0.46 -8.10 26.78
N VAL A 25 1.45 -8.94 27.08
CA VAL A 25 2.56 -9.24 26.16
C VAL A 25 2.08 -10.10 24.99
N VAL A 26 1.26 -11.11 25.24
CA VAL A 26 0.75 -12.01 24.19
C VAL A 26 -0.34 -11.32 23.36
N PHE A 27 -1.39 -10.76 23.97
CA PHE A 27 -2.46 -10.09 23.22
C PHE A 27 -2.06 -8.70 22.72
N GLY A 28 -1.26 -7.95 23.47
CA GLY A 28 -0.71 -6.67 23.01
C GLY A 28 0.35 -6.84 21.94
N GLY A 29 1.23 -7.84 22.07
CA GLY A 29 2.23 -8.19 21.05
C GLY A 29 1.61 -8.77 19.78
N LEU A 30 0.66 -9.72 19.90
CA LEU A 30 -0.08 -10.27 18.77
C LEU A 30 -0.99 -9.22 18.13
N GLY A 31 -1.62 -8.35 18.93
CA GLY A 31 -2.43 -7.24 18.44
C GLY A 31 -1.60 -6.21 17.68
N PHE A 32 -0.43 -5.85 18.20
CA PHE A 32 0.53 -4.98 17.52
C PHE A 32 1.05 -5.64 16.24
N TYR A 33 1.44 -6.91 16.28
CA TYR A 33 1.88 -7.66 15.10
C TYR A 33 0.78 -7.72 14.03
N TYR A 34 -0.44 -8.08 14.43
CA TYR A 34 -1.59 -8.16 13.51
C TYR A 34 -1.95 -6.79 12.94
N PHE A 35 -1.92 -5.73 13.75
CA PHE A 35 -2.17 -4.37 13.29
C PHE A 35 -1.11 -3.90 12.30
N ASN A 36 0.18 -4.12 12.59
CA ASN A 36 1.27 -3.77 11.67
C ASN A 36 1.22 -4.61 10.40
N TYR A 37 0.96 -5.91 10.50
CA TYR A 37 0.77 -6.81 9.35
C TYR A 37 -0.42 -6.37 8.50
N PHE A 38 -1.55 -6.01 9.13
CA PHE A 38 -2.72 -5.49 8.43
C PHE A 38 -2.40 -4.17 7.74
N GLN A 39 -1.77 -3.21 8.42
CA GLN A 39 -1.35 -1.97 7.78
C GLN A 39 -0.34 -2.21 6.65
N TRP A 40 0.57 -3.18 6.80
CA TRP A 40 1.58 -3.52 5.80
C TRP A 40 0.99 -4.11 4.51
N ARG A 41 -0.05 -4.93 4.65
CA ARG A 41 -0.67 -5.71 3.57
C ARG A 41 -1.95 -5.10 3.01
N HIS A 42 -2.61 -4.24 3.79
CA HIS A 42 -3.84 -3.59 3.41
C HIS A 42 -3.57 -2.25 2.72
N PHE A 43 -4.33 -2.03 1.65
CA PHE A 43 -4.43 -0.75 0.99
C PHE A 43 -5.91 -0.37 1.00
N GLU A 44 -6.21 0.76 1.63
CA GLU A 44 -7.57 1.25 1.80
C GLU A 44 -8.31 1.35 0.44
N ALA A 45 -9.64 1.29 0.46
CA ALA A 45 -10.39 1.26 -0.79
C ALA A 45 -10.18 2.57 -1.58
N PRO A 46 -9.89 2.49 -2.89
CA PRO A 46 -9.30 3.60 -3.65
C PRO A 46 -10.19 4.83 -3.75
N THR A 47 -11.51 4.67 -3.62
CA THR A 47 -12.48 5.77 -3.71
C THR A 47 -13.00 6.25 -2.35
N ASP A 48 -12.61 5.59 -1.26
CA ASP A 48 -13.06 5.97 0.07
C ASP A 48 -12.49 7.32 0.49
N GLY A 49 -13.33 8.14 1.13
CA GLY A 49 -12.96 9.46 1.62
C GLY A 49 -12.77 10.53 0.55
N LEU A 50 -13.08 10.25 -0.73
CA LEU A 50 -12.98 11.25 -1.80
C LEU A 50 -14.06 12.31 -1.68
N THR A 51 -13.65 13.58 -1.76
CA THR A 51 -14.55 14.74 -1.71
C THR A 51 -14.79 15.29 -3.11
N TYR A 52 -16.05 15.29 -3.56
CA TYR A 52 -16.43 15.83 -4.87
C TYR A 52 -17.10 17.20 -4.77
N VAL A 53 -16.77 18.11 -5.68
CA VAL A 53 -17.31 19.48 -5.72
C VAL A 53 -17.91 19.82 -7.09
N ASN A 54 -19.00 20.60 -7.11
CA ASN A 54 -19.68 20.99 -8.34
C ASN A 54 -19.26 22.40 -8.83
N ASP A 55 -18.81 23.27 -7.92
CA ASP A 55 -18.61 24.70 -8.20
C ASP A 55 -17.12 25.02 -8.39
N ALA A 56 -16.53 24.51 -9.47
CA ALA A 56 -15.16 24.83 -9.85
C ALA A 56 -15.12 25.70 -11.11
N ASP A 57 -14.53 26.89 -11.02
CA ASP A 57 -14.33 27.77 -12.17
C ASP A 57 -13.16 27.30 -13.06
N ALA A 58 -13.03 27.87 -14.27
CA ALA A 58 -12.01 27.46 -15.23
C ALA A 58 -10.56 27.59 -14.67
N PRO A 59 -10.19 28.65 -13.92
CA PRO A 59 -8.91 28.71 -13.22
C PRO A 59 -8.69 27.56 -12.22
N GLN A 60 -9.67 27.26 -11.37
CA GLN A 60 -9.61 26.17 -10.39
C GLN A 60 -9.50 24.80 -11.05
N LEU A 61 -10.18 24.59 -12.18
CA LEU A 61 -10.07 23.36 -12.97
C LEU A 61 -8.65 23.17 -13.52
N ASN A 62 -8.04 24.22 -14.07
CA ASN A 62 -6.68 24.15 -14.59
C ASN A 62 -5.64 23.98 -13.47
N GLU A 63 -5.85 24.62 -12.33
CA GLU A 63 -5.01 24.42 -11.15
C GLU A 63 -5.10 22.99 -10.63
N PHE A 64 -6.32 22.45 -10.47
CA PHE A 64 -6.55 21.07 -10.06
C PHE A 64 -5.85 20.09 -11.00
N ARG A 65 -5.93 20.32 -12.31
CA ARG A 65 -5.26 19.53 -13.34
C ARG A 65 -3.74 19.51 -13.14
N LYS A 66 -3.11 20.70 -13.09
CA LYS A 66 -1.66 20.82 -12.91
C LYS A 66 -1.20 20.15 -11.62
N ARG A 67 -1.92 20.40 -10.53
CA ARG A 67 -1.66 19.78 -9.22
C ARG A 67 -1.84 18.27 -9.26
N THR A 68 -2.82 17.74 -9.99
CA THR A 68 -3.02 16.29 -10.13
C THR A 68 -1.84 15.63 -10.84
N VAL A 69 -1.33 16.28 -11.88
CA VAL A 69 -0.13 15.78 -12.58
C VAL A 69 1.08 15.78 -11.64
N SER A 70 1.37 16.93 -11.03
CA SER A 70 2.62 17.12 -10.28
C SER A 70 2.71 16.33 -8.98
N SER A 71 1.58 15.99 -8.34
CA SER A 71 1.59 15.38 -7.01
C SER A 71 0.97 13.97 -6.96
N VAL A 72 0.22 13.56 -7.98
CA VAL A 72 -0.42 12.24 -7.99
C VAL A 72 0.18 11.38 -9.09
N THR A 73 0.02 11.77 -10.35
CA THR A 73 0.39 10.89 -11.46
C THR A 73 1.91 10.82 -11.70
N ASP A 74 2.64 11.93 -11.59
CA ASP A 74 4.08 11.94 -11.74
C ASP A 74 4.77 11.22 -10.55
N PRO A 75 4.41 11.47 -9.28
CA PRO A 75 4.94 10.68 -8.15
C PRO A 75 4.60 9.19 -8.23
N LEU A 76 3.38 8.83 -8.66
CA LEU A 76 3.01 7.44 -8.89
C LEU A 76 3.86 6.81 -9.99
N ARG A 77 4.09 7.53 -11.09
CA ARG A 77 4.96 7.08 -12.18
C ARG A 77 6.38 6.81 -11.70
N GLN A 78 6.93 7.68 -10.84
CA GLN A 78 8.24 7.45 -10.24
C GLN A 78 8.27 6.15 -9.42
N GLN A 79 7.22 5.86 -8.65
CA GLN A 79 7.12 4.60 -7.89
C GLN A 79 6.98 3.38 -8.80
N ILE A 80 6.20 3.48 -9.88
CA ILE A 80 6.11 2.44 -10.92
C ILE A 80 7.50 2.13 -11.50
N ASP A 81 8.26 3.16 -11.84
CA ASP A 81 9.57 2.99 -12.46
C ASP A 81 10.63 2.46 -11.47
N LYS A 82 10.58 2.89 -10.20
CA LYS A 82 11.35 2.26 -9.12
C LYS A 82 11.00 0.78 -8.99
N TYR A 83 9.73 0.43 -8.96
CA TYR A 83 9.29 -0.95 -8.84
C TYR A 83 9.71 -1.81 -10.04
N LYS A 84 9.66 -1.29 -11.27
CA LYS A 84 10.21 -2.00 -12.45
C LYS A 84 11.70 -2.30 -12.29
N LYS A 85 12.49 -1.36 -11.73
CA LYS A 85 13.91 -1.59 -11.46
C LYS A 85 14.12 -2.70 -10.43
N VAL A 86 13.35 -2.69 -9.33
CA VAL A 86 13.35 -3.76 -8.32
C VAL A 86 13.11 -5.13 -8.97
N ARG A 87 12.06 -5.25 -9.79
CA ARG A 87 11.80 -6.50 -10.52
C ARG A 87 12.95 -6.89 -11.45
N GLY A 88 13.53 -5.93 -12.16
CA GLY A 88 14.67 -6.14 -13.05
C GLY A 88 15.89 -6.72 -12.32
N LYS A 89 16.19 -6.24 -11.11
CA LYS A 89 17.29 -6.75 -10.27
C LYS A 89 17.11 -8.23 -9.87
N THR A 90 15.86 -8.70 -9.74
CA THR A 90 15.59 -10.10 -9.36
C THR A 90 15.73 -11.10 -10.50
N VAL A 91 15.88 -10.63 -11.75
CA VAL A 91 16.03 -11.50 -12.93
C VAL A 91 17.50 -11.81 -13.14
N VAL A 92 17.86 -13.10 -13.10
CA VAL A 92 19.22 -13.54 -13.40
C VAL A 92 19.38 -13.75 -14.91
N LYS A 93 20.33 -13.04 -15.52
CA LYS A 93 20.56 -13.10 -16.98
C LYS A 93 20.89 -14.55 -17.41
N GLY A 94 20.15 -15.05 -18.40
CA GLY A 94 20.34 -16.40 -18.94
C GLY A 94 19.74 -17.53 -18.09
N LYS A 95 19.05 -17.21 -16.99
CA LYS A 95 18.33 -18.20 -16.18
C LYS A 95 16.85 -17.85 -16.09
N LYS A 96 16.02 -18.88 -15.93
CA LYS A 96 14.59 -18.73 -15.64
C LYS A 96 14.34 -18.42 -14.15
N GLU A 97 15.31 -18.74 -13.30
CA GLU A 97 15.28 -18.51 -11.87
C GLU A 97 15.33 -17.02 -11.54
N ARG A 98 14.62 -16.66 -10.48
CA ARG A 98 14.57 -15.32 -9.91
C ARG A 98 15.19 -15.36 -8.53
N GLN A 99 15.96 -14.36 -8.17
CA GLN A 99 16.68 -14.32 -6.91
C GLN A 99 16.36 -13.03 -6.15
N VAL A 100 16.15 -13.16 -4.84
CA VAL A 100 16.03 -12.04 -3.92
C VAL A 100 17.42 -11.42 -3.76
N TYR A 101 17.49 -10.09 -3.75
CA TYR A 101 18.71 -9.35 -3.41
C TYR A 101 18.55 -8.72 -2.02
N PRO A 102 19.66 -8.44 -1.30
CA PRO A 102 19.63 -8.08 0.12
C PRO A 102 18.72 -6.90 0.46
N GLU A 103 18.68 -5.87 -0.37
CA GLU A 103 17.90 -4.65 -0.13
C GLU A 103 16.47 -4.71 -0.67
N MET A 104 16.02 -5.85 -1.22
CA MET A 104 14.72 -5.95 -1.90
C MET A 104 13.55 -5.60 -0.99
N GLU A 105 13.54 -6.15 0.22
CA GLU A 105 12.47 -5.92 1.19
C GLU A 105 12.36 -4.42 1.52
N GLN A 106 13.50 -3.77 1.80
CA GLN A 106 13.55 -2.33 2.05
C GLN A 106 13.06 -1.50 0.84
N ASP A 107 13.55 -1.81 -0.36
CA ASP A 107 13.12 -1.14 -1.60
C ASP A 107 11.58 -1.24 -1.78
N LEU A 108 10.99 -2.41 -1.48
CA LEU A 108 9.53 -2.61 -1.59
C LEU A 108 8.75 -1.87 -0.50
N ILE A 109 9.26 -1.81 0.73
CA ILE A 109 8.66 -1.07 1.85
C ILE A 109 8.62 0.43 1.51
N GLU A 110 9.73 0.99 1.05
CA GLU A 110 9.82 2.40 0.68
C GLU A 110 8.79 2.76 -0.40
N ILE A 111 8.65 1.90 -1.42
CA ILE A 111 7.65 2.08 -2.47
C ILE A 111 6.24 2.01 -1.88
N ARG A 112 5.92 1.00 -1.05
CA ARG A 112 4.59 0.85 -0.44
C ARG A 112 4.21 2.03 0.46
N ASN A 113 5.14 2.52 1.28
CA ASN A 113 4.93 3.69 2.12
C ASN A 113 4.69 4.94 1.27
N ARG A 114 5.49 5.14 0.21
CA ARG A 114 5.29 6.27 -0.69
C ARG A 114 3.95 6.21 -1.42
N LEU A 115 3.46 5.02 -1.79
CA LEU A 115 2.14 4.87 -2.39
C LEU A 115 1.01 5.24 -1.43
N LYS A 116 1.14 4.90 -0.14
CA LYS A 116 0.17 5.32 0.88
C LYS A 116 0.18 6.84 1.07
N GLU A 117 1.36 7.46 1.09
CA GLU A 117 1.47 8.92 1.17
C GLU A 117 0.79 9.61 -0.02
N ILE A 118 1.06 9.16 -1.25
CA ILE A 118 0.42 9.71 -2.46
C ILE A 118 -1.09 9.52 -2.39
N MET A 119 -1.56 8.35 -1.95
CA MET A 119 -2.99 8.05 -1.78
C MET A 119 -3.66 8.98 -0.75
N THR A 120 -3.03 9.18 0.40
CA THR A 120 -3.52 10.09 1.43
C THR A 120 -3.59 11.53 0.90
N GLU A 121 -2.54 12.02 0.24
CA GLU A 121 -2.54 13.35 -0.35
C GLU A 121 -3.62 13.49 -1.44
N ALA A 122 -3.80 12.46 -2.26
CA ALA A 122 -4.80 12.41 -3.31
C ALA A 122 -6.24 12.47 -2.75
N ARG A 123 -6.48 11.94 -1.54
CA ARG A 123 -7.80 11.94 -0.89
C ARG A 123 -8.17 13.25 -0.21
N LEU A 124 -7.20 14.00 0.27
CA LEU A 124 -7.42 15.31 0.90
C LEU A 124 -7.94 16.36 -0.10
N ARG A 125 -8.01 16.03 -1.39
CA ARG A 125 -8.36 16.94 -2.46
C ARG A 125 -9.86 17.05 -2.64
N ARG A 126 -10.30 18.27 -2.91
CA ARG A 126 -11.63 18.57 -3.43
C ARG A 126 -11.60 18.36 -4.95
N ILE A 127 -12.19 17.27 -5.41
CA ILE A 127 -12.16 16.83 -6.80
C ILE A 127 -13.36 17.42 -7.54
N PRO A 128 -13.17 18.23 -8.60
CA PRO A 128 -14.25 18.68 -9.44
C PRO A 128 -15.00 17.49 -10.04
N LYS A 129 -16.33 17.47 -9.92
CA LYS A 129 -17.17 16.34 -10.36
C LYS A 129 -17.00 16.04 -11.85
N LYS A 130 -16.72 17.06 -12.69
CA LYS A 130 -16.37 16.92 -14.12
C LYS A 130 -15.18 15.97 -14.33
N PHE A 131 -14.23 15.94 -13.40
CA PHE A 131 -13.01 15.15 -13.49
C PHE A 131 -13.07 13.80 -12.77
N LYS A 132 -14.16 13.47 -12.07
CA LYS A 132 -14.31 12.22 -11.31
C LYS A 132 -13.88 10.98 -12.12
N ALA A 133 -14.48 10.78 -13.29
CA ALA A 133 -14.24 9.60 -14.13
C ALA A 133 -12.80 9.51 -14.67
N LYS A 134 -12.07 10.63 -14.71
CA LYS A 134 -10.68 10.70 -15.19
C LYS A 134 -9.67 10.64 -14.06
N TYR A 135 -10.08 11.02 -12.85
CA TYR A 135 -9.26 10.99 -11.64
C TYR A 135 -9.24 9.62 -10.96
N GLU A 136 -10.40 8.99 -10.79
CA GLU A 136 -10.54 7.69 -10.10
C GLU A 136 -9.60 6.59 -10.64
N PRO A 137 -9.34 6.44 -11.96
CA PRO A 137 -8.41 5.43 -12.45
C PRO A 137 -7.02 5.49 -11.80
N CYS A 138 -6.50 6.67 -11.48
CA CYS A 138 -5.21 6.81 -10.80
C CYS A 138 -5.27 6.27 -9.36
N MET A 139 -6.40 6.39 -8.67
CA MET A 139 -6.61 5.79 -7.35
C MET A 139 -6.54 4.26 -7.41
N TYR A 140 -7.19 3.68 -8.42
CA TYR A 140 -7.09 2.24 -8.71
C TYR A 140 -5.69 1.83 -9.16
N ALA A 141 -4.96 2.71 -9.86
CA ALA A 141 -3.58 2.44 -10.27
C ALA A 141 -2.65 2.27 -9.05
N MET A 142 -2.81 3.11 -8.02
CA MET A 142 -2.06 2.98 -6.77
C MET A 142 -2.37 1.66 -6.07
N GLN A 143 -3.65 1.27 -6.00
CA GLN A 143 -4.06 -0.01 -5.40
C GLN A 143 -3.49 -1.21 -6.18
N ASP A 144 -3.58 -1.18 -7.51
CA ASP A 144 -3.05 -2.26 -8.35
C ASP A 144 -1.54 -2.40 -8.18
N LEU A 145 -0.81 -1.29 -8.10
CA LEU A 145 0.63 -1.32 -7.87
C LEU A 145 0.95 -1.86 -6.47
N PHE A 146 0.21 -1.46 -5.44
CA PHE A 146 0.40 -1.97 -4.09
C PHE A 146 0.17 -3.49 -4.03
N ARG A 147 -0.92 -3.98 -4.63
CA ARG A 147 -1.21 -5.42 -4.74
C ARG A 147 -0.16 -6.15 -5.57
N SER A 148 0.33 -5.53 -6.64
CA SER A 148 1.42 -6.07 -7.46
C SER A 148 2.69 -6.28 -6.64
N ILE A 149 3.04 -5.32 -5.77
CA ILE A 149 4.20 -5.43 -4.88
C ILE A 149 4.02 -6.60 -3.92
N ASN A 150 2.87 -6.69 -3.25
CA ASN A 150 2.58 -7.79 -2.32
C ASN A 150 2.69 -9.17 -3.00
N GLU A 151 2.07 -9.35 -4.15
CA GLU A 151 2.13 -10.62 -4.88
C GLU A 151 3.52 -10.94 -5.43
N PHE A 152 4.35 -9.92 -5.69
CA PHE A 152 5.73 -10.11 -6.09
C PHE A 152 6.60 -10.56 -4.92
N GLU A 153 6.46 -9.93 -3.76
CA GLU A 153 7.13 -10.30 -2.51
C GLU A 153 6.76 -11.75 -2.12
N ASP A 154 5.45 -12.05 -2.06
CA ASP A 154 4.93 -13.39 -1.73
C ASP A 154 5.40 -14.47 -2.70
N SER A 155 5.69 -14.11 -3.96
CA SER A 155 6.13 -15.06 -4.99
C SER A 155 7.47 -15.70 -4.65
N PHE A 156 8.31 -15.07 -3.81
CA PHE A 156 9.57 -15.63 -3.37
C PHE A 156 9.43 -16.56 -2.16
N GLU A 157 8.35 -16.40 -1.39
CA GLU A 157 8.05 -17.19 -0.18
C GLU A 157 7.29 -18.49 -0.48
N GLN A 158 6.77 -18.67 -1.70
CA GLN A 158 6.03 -19.89 -2.04
C GLN A 158 6.92 -21.14 -2.06
N GLU A 159 6.38 -22.27 -1.63
CA GLU A 159 7.11 -23.54 -1.60
C GLU A 159 7.27 -24.16 -3.00
N THR A 160 6.24 -24.07 -3.83
CA THR A 160 6.22 -24.73 -5.15
C THR A 160 6.55 -23.77 -6.28
N GLN A 161 7.33 -24.23 -7.27
CA GLN A 161 7.69 -23.42 -8.44
C GLN A 161 6.45 -22.95 -9.23
N GLY A 162 5.40 -23.76 -9.29
CA GLY A 162 4.13 -23.38 -9.93
C GLY A 162 3.44 -22.20 -9.24
N ALA A 163 3.41 -22.19 -7.91
CA ALA A 163 2.86 -21.07 -7.14
C ALA A 163 3.72 -19.81 -7.29
N LYS A 164 5.06 -19.94 -7.25
CA LYS A 164 6.00 -18.84 -7.52
C LYS A 164 5.71 -18.17 -8.87
N ASP A 165 5.60 -18.97 -9.93
CA ASP A 165 5.38 -18.47 -11.28
C ASP A 165 3.99 -17.87 -11.48
N LYS A 166 2.96 -18.44 -10.87
CA LYS A 166 1.60 -17.89 -10.89
C LYS A 166 1.57 -16.51 -10.23
N MET A 167 2.01 -16.39 -8.97
CA MET A 167 2.00 -15.13 -8.23
C MET A 167 2.83 -14.05 -8.93
N TYR A 168 4.01 -14.42 -9.45
CA TYR A 168 4.84 -13.48 -10.20
C TYR A 168 4.13 -12.94 -11.45
N LYS A 169 3.40 -13.80 -12.19
CA LYS A 169 2.63 -13.42 -13.38
C LYS A 169 1.41 -12.58 -13.03
N ASP A 170 0.70 -12.91 -11.96
CA ASP A 170 -0.44 -12.15 -11.46
C ASP A 170 0.01 -10.74 -11.05
N SER A 171 1.14 -10.66 -10.36
CA SER A 171 1.79 -9.41 -10.02
C SER A 171 2.13 -8.58 -11.26
N LEU A 172 2.68 -9.17 -12.33
CA LEU A 172 2.95 -8.45 -13.59
C LEU A 172 1.67 -7.90 -14.24
N THR A 173 0.58 -8.66 -14.16
CA THR A 173 -0.71 -8.24 -14.73
C THR A 173 -1.23 -6.99 -14.01
N LYS A 174 -1.11 -6.95 -12.68
CA LYS A 174 -1.46 -5.77 -11.87
C LYS A 174 -0.54 -4.59 -12.12
N LEU A 175 0.77 -4.82 -12.30
CA LEU A 175 1.70 -3.75 -12.70
C LEU A 175 1.30 -3.12 -14.04
N LYS A 176 0.97 -3.95 -15.04
CA LYS A 176 0.49 -3.45 -16.35
C LYS A 176 -0.81 -2.66 -16.22
N SER A 177 -1.74 -3.14 -15.39
CA SER A 177 -2.98 -2.42 -15.06
C SER A 177 -2.69 -1.04 -14.46
N ALA A 178 -1.80 -0.97 -13.46
CA ALA A 178 -1.41 0.28 -12.81
C ALA A 178 -0.76 1.27 -13.79
N VAL A 179 0.15 0.80 -14.65
CA VAL A 179 0.78 1.62 -15.69
C VAL A 179 -0.26 2.21 -16.63
N LYS A 180 -1.18 1.37 -17.13
CA LYS A 180 -2.24 1.80 -18.05
C LYS A 180 -3.09 2.91 -17.44
N LYS A 181 -3.64 2.67 -16.25
CA LYS A 181 -4.51 3.62 -15.54
C LYS A 181 -3.81 4.94 -15.19
N ASN A 182 -2.55 4.88 -14.74
CA ASN A 182 -1.77 6.08 -14.46
C ASN A 182 -1.53 6.90 -15.73
N ASN A 183 -1.20 6.25 -16.85
CA ASN A 183 -1.01 6.93 -18.13
C ASN A 183 -2.32 7.55 -18.63
N GLU A 184 -3.44 6.82 -18.59
CA GLU A 184 -4.76 7.35 -18.98
C GLU A 184 -5.14 8.61 -18.20
N THR A 185 -4.97 8.59 -16.87
CA THR A 185 -5.23 9.78 -16.04
C THR A 185 -4.26 10.91 -16.35
N ARG A 186 -2.96 10.61 -16.48
CA ARG A 186 -1.94 11.63 -16.76
C ARG A 186 -2.16 12.28 -18.11
N GLU A 187 -2.39 11.50 -19.16
CA GLU A 187 -2.61 11.98 -20.52
C GLU A 187 -3.76 12.97 -20.56
N PHE A 188 -4.92 12.62 -19.98
CA PHE A 188 -6.06 13.51 -19.87
C PHE A 188 -5.74 14.82 -19.14
N PHE A 189 -5.05 14.75 -18.00
CA PHE A 189 -4.70 15.97 -17.26
C PHE A 189 -3.50 16.73 -17.86
N THR A 190 -2.76 16.16 -18.81
CA THR A 190 -1.74 16.89 -19.57
C THR A 190 -2.27 17.47 -20.88
N SER A 191 -3.32 16.89 -21.45
CA SER A 191 -3.94 17.34 -22.70
C SER A 191 -4.82 18.58 -22.51
N GLU A 192 -5.35 19.08 -23.63
CA GLU A 192 -6.33 20.18 -23.66
C GLU A 192 -7.78 19.67 -23.64
N ASP A 193 -7.98 18.36 -23.65
CA ASP A 193 -9.31 17.70 -23.78
C ASP A 193 -10.27 18.03 -22.64
N TRP A 194 -9.77 18.56 -21.53
CA TRP A 194 -10.58 18.94 -20.37
C TRP A 194 -11.42 20.22 -20.58
N GLN A 195 -11.09 21.01 -21.61
CA GLN A 195 -11.76 22.27 -21.94
C GLN A 195 -13.11 22.06 -22.64
N TYR A 196 -13.31 20.91 -23.27
CA TYR A 196 -14.54 20.51 -23.94
C TYR A 196 -15.39 19.58 -23.05
#